data_AF-T1CHQ4-F1
#
_entry.id   AF-T1CHQ4-F1
#
_cell.length_a   1.000
_cell.length_b   1.000
_cell.length_c   1.000
_cell.angle_alpha   90.00
_cell.angle_beta   90.00
_cell.angle_gamma   90.00
#
_symmetry.space_group_name_H-M   'P 1'
#
loop_
_entity.id
_entity.type
_entity.pdbx_description
1 polymer ?
#
loop_
_entity_poly.entity_id
_entity_poly.type
_entity_poly.pdbx_seq_one_letter_code
_entity_poly.pdbx_strand_id
1 'polypeptide(L)'
;MAAHAVPPAVPLDVYEHSRLAHVHPESWCNPIPADCYQLVIVGAGPAGVAAAEAAAALGARVALIERHLLGGTCLNTGCLPSNTLIRTSRLYAEMRDARHYGACGPRPVQVDFAAAMERMRRIRSHLSGEDSVRRLTAMGVDVFFGPARFSGTDTLTVGEDTLRFRKAIIATGARPHVPSIPGLNEAGCLTNANVFNLTELPRR
;
A
#
# COMPACT_ATOMS: atom_id res chain seq x y z
N MET A 1 1.10 9.64 33.55
CA MET A 1 0.35 9.49 32.27
C MET A 1 1.39 9.38 31.17
N ALA A 2 1.69 8.16 30.70
CA ALA A 2 2.68 7.96 29.66
C ALA A 2 2.11 8.50 28.34
N ALA A 3 2.87 9.36 27.66
CA ALA A 3 2.52 9.85 26.34
C ALA A 3 2.40 8.65 25.39
N HIS A 4 1.22 8.43 24.83
CA HIS A 4 1.04 7.46 23.76
C HIS A 4 1.95 7.88 22.59
N ALA A 5 2.91 7.03 22.24
CA ALA A 5 3.73 7.25 21.06
C ALA A 5 2.82 7.16 19.82
N VAL A 6 2.45 8.32 19.27
CA VAL A 6 1.75 8.40 17.99
C VAL A 6 2.66 7.77 16.94
N PRO A 7 2.19 6.77 16.17
CA PRO A 7 3.01 6.17 15.13
C PRO A 7 3.48 7.26 14.15
N PRO A 8 4.72 7.21 13.66
CA PRO A 8 5.27 8.26 12.83
C PRO A 8 4.40 8.44 11.58
N ALA A 9 3.99 9.68 11.35
CA ALA A 9 3.30 10.07 10.13
C ALA A 9 4.28 9.95 8.95
N VAL A 10 3.79 9.54 7.78
CA VAL A 10 4.59 9.52 6.56
C VAL A 10 4.98 10.98 6.23
N PRO A 11 6.24 11.27 5.88
CA PRO A 11 6.61 12.58 5.36
C PRO A 11 5.81 12.91 4.09
N LEU A 12 5.15 14.06 4.09
CA LEU A 12 4.43 14.60 2.93
C LEU A 12 5.42 15.29 1.98
N ASP A 13 6.29 14.49 1.35
CA ASP A 13 7.18 14.94 0.29
C ASP A 13 6.56 14.76 -1.10
N VAL A 14 7.28 15.21 -2.13
CA VAL A 14 6.82 15.16 -3.53
C VAL A 14 6.48 13.73 -3.99
N TYR A 15 7.17 12.72 -3.47
CA TYR A 15 6.94 11.33 -3.85
C TYR A 15 5.70 10.78 -3.19
N GLU A 16 5.48 11.15 -1.92
CA GLU A 16 4.27 10.77 -1.19
C GLU A 16 3.02 11.42 -1.80
N HIS A 17 3.08 12.70 -2.15
CA HIS A 17 1.99 13.40 -2.85
C HIS A 17 1.69 12.73 -4.20
N SER A 18 2.72 12.44 -5.00
CA SER A 18 2.53 11.76 -6.28
C SER A 18 1.98 10.35 -6.12
N ARG A 19 2.36 9.62 -5.06
CA ARG A 19 1.78 8.31 -4.76
C ARG A 19 0.30 8.43 -4.46
N LEU A 20 -0.10 9.31 -3.54
CA LEU A 20 -1.49 9.51 -3.15
C LEU A 20 -2.36 9.92 -4.35
N ALA A 21 -1.85 10.79 -5.22
CA ALA A 21 -2.50 11.17 -6.47
C ALA A 21 -2.72 10.00 -7.44
N HIS A 22 -1.97 8.89 -7.33
CA HIS A 22 -2.23 7.68 -8.11
C HIS A 22 -3.24 6.75 -7.43
N VAL A 23 -3.09 6.51 -6.12
CA VAL A 23 -3.73 5.38 -5.43
C VAL A 23 -4.95 5.73 -4.59
N HIS A 24 -5.19 7.01 -4.32
CA HIS A 24 -6.43 7.54 -3.76
C HIS A 24 -6.44 9.07 -3.95
N PRO A 25 -6.73 9.58 -5.17
CA PRO A 25 -6.77 11.01 -5.43
C PRO A 25 -7.80 11.69 -4.53
N GLU A 26 -7.48 12.83 -3.91
CA GLU A 26 -8.41 13.57 -3.05
C GLU A 26 -9.65 14.06 -3.81
N SER A 27 -9.48 14.37 -5.10
CA SER A 27 -10.56 14.81 -5.98
C SER A 27 -11.38 13.64 -6.56
N TRP A 28 -11.14 12.41 -6.13
CA TRP A 28 -11.87 11.25 -6.65
C TRP A 28 -13.30 11.22 -6.13
N CYS A 29 -14.25 11.16 -7.05
CA CYS A 29 -15.64 10.88 -6.74
C CYS A 29 -15.97 9.46 -7.20
N ASN A 30 -16.60 8.67 -6.34
CA ASN A 30 -17.08 7.34 -6.74
C ASN A 30 -18.00 7.47 -7.97
N PRO A 31 -17.90 6.54 -8.93
CA PRO A 31 -18.77 6.55 -10.09
C PRO A 31 -20.21 6.21 -9.69
N ILE A 32 -21.17 6.57 -10.52
CA ILE A 32 -22.56 6.15 -10.34
C ILE A 32 -22.63 4.63 -10.51
N PRO A 33 -23.18 3.87 -9.56
CA PRO A 33 -23.31 2.42 -9.69
C PRO A 33 -24.08 2.03 -10.94
N ALA A 34 -23.56 1.05 -11.68
CA ALA A 34 -24.29 0.40 -12.74
C ALA A 34 -25.46 -0.46 -12.22
N ASP A 35 -26.46 -0.70 -13.07
CA ASP A 35 -27.63 -1.55 -12.73
C ASP A 35 -27.23 -2.94 -12.18
N CYS A 36 -26.18 -3.54 -12.75
CA CYS A 36 -25.60 -4.79 -12.29
C CYS A 36 -24.17 -4.96 -12.82
N TYR A 37 -23.25 -5.33 -11.92
CA TYR A 37 -21.89 -5.73 -12.25
C TYR A 37 -21.81 -7.23 -12.53
N GLN A 38 -21.01 -7.66 -13.52
CA GLN A 38 -20.71 -9.08 -13.65
C GLN A 38 -19.79 -9.54 -12.51
N LEU A 39 -18.88 -8.67 -12.07
CA LEU A 39 -17.93 -8.96 -11.00
C LEU A 39 -17.74 -7.75 -10.08
N VAL A 40 -17.90 -7.98 -8.79
CA VAL A 40 -17.44 -7.06 -7.73
C VAL A 40 -16.22 -7.65 -7.04
N ILE A 41 -15.26 -6.81 -6.72
CA ILE A 41 -13.99 -7.21 -6.10
C ILE A 41 -13.79 -6.34 -4.86
N VAL A 42 -13.72 -6.97 -3.68
CA VAL A 42 -13.53 -6.27 -2.42
C VAL A 42 -12.06 -6.35 -2.01
N GLY A 43 -11.36 -5.22 -2.10
CA GLY A 43 -9.94 -5.04 -1.80
C GLY A 43 -9.11 -4.90 -3.07
N ALA A 44 -8.32 -3.82 -3.15
CA ALA A 44 -7.45 -3.50 -4.29
C ALA A 44 -5.97 -3.71 -3.97
N GLY A 45 -5.66 -4.81 -3.28
CA GLY A 45 -4.30 -5.36 -3.26
C GLY A 45 -3.96 -6.09 -4.56
N PRO A 46 -2.78 -6.72 -4.64
CA PRO A 46 -2.30 -7.38 -5.88
C PRO A 46 -3.31 -8.34 -6.50
N ALA A 47 -3.98 -9.17 -5.67
CA ALA A 47 -4.99 -10.11 -6.14
C ALA A 47 -6.24 -9.42 -6.71
N GLY A 48 -6.69 -8.33 -6.08
CA GLY A 48 -7.88 -7.61 -6.51
C GLY A 48 -7.64 -6.80 -7.78
N VAL A 49 -6.50 -6.11 -7.87
CA VAL A 49 -6.08 -5.38 -9.07
C VAL A 49 -5.95 -6.34 -10.25
N ALA A 50 -5.19 -7.44 -10.09
CA ALA A 50 -5.01 -8.41 -11.16
C ALA A 50 -6.34 -9.05 -11.62
N ALA A 51 -7.24 -9.35 -10.68
CA ALA A 51 -8.57 -9.86 -11.03
C ALA A 51 -9.43 -8.83 -11.77
N ALA A 52 -9.35 -7.56 -11.38
CA ALA A 52 -10.08 -6.47 -12.04
C ALA A 52 -9.59 -6.26 -13.47
N GLU A 53 -8.28 -6.17 -13.66
CA GLU A 53 -7.66 -6.02 -14.97
C GLU A 53 -8.00 -7.19 -15.89
N ALA A 54 -7.88 -8.42 -15.40
CA ALA A 54 -8.20 -9.62 -16.18
C ALA A 54 -9.68 -9.69 -16.57
N ALA A 55 -10.60 -9.39 -15.64
CA ALA A 55 -12.03 -9.41 -15.91
C ALA A 55 -12.45 -8.30 -16.88
N ALA A 56 -11.89 -7.09 -16.74
CA ALA A 56 -12.14 -5.99 -17.67
C ALA A 56 -11.61 -6.28 -19.08
N ALA A 57 -10.42 -6.89 -19.19
CA ALA A 57 -9.87 -7.32 -20.48
C ALA A 57 -10.74 -8.37 -21.20
N LEU A 58 -11.53 -9.14 -20.45
CA LEU A 58 -12.52 -10.08 -20.98
C LEU A 58 -13.89 -9.43 -21.27
N GLY A 59 -14.02 -8.11 -21.10
CA GLY A 59 -15.26 -7.36 -21.37
C GLY A 59 -16.30 -7.41 -20.24
N ALA A 60 -15.95 -7.87 -19.05
CA ALA A 60 -16.85 -7.82 -17.90
C ALA A 60 -16.98 -6.38 -17.37
N ARG A 61 -18.17 -5.99 -16.92
CA ARG A 61 -18.38 -4.80 -16.10
C ARG A 61 -17.94 -5.11 -14.67
N VAL A 62 -16.87 -4.46 -14.24
CA VAL A 62 -16.20 -4.72 -12.98
C VAL A 62 -16.34 -3.52 -12.05
N ALA A 63 -16.68 -3.78 -10.80
CA ALA A 63 -16.51 -2.83 -9.71
C ALA A 63 -15.38 -3.31 -8.79
N LEU A 64 -14.35 -2.47 -8.61
CA LEU A 64 -13.27 -2.69 -7.67
C LEU A 64 -13.45 -1.75 -6.47
N ILE A 65 -13.57 -2.30 -5.28
CA ILE A 65 -13.83 -1.54 -4.05
C ILE A 65 -12.58 -1.56 -3.16
N GLU A 66 -12.10 -0.38 -2.75
CA GLU A 66 -10.98 -0.22 -1.81
C GLU A 66 -11.32 0.78 -0.70
N ARG A 67 -10.94 0.51 0.54
CA ARG A 67 -11.25 1.42 1.67
C ARG A 67 -10.11 2.37 2.03
N HIS A 68 -8.90 2.09 1.54
CA HIS A 68 -7.69 2.84 1.83
C HIS A 68 -6.98 3.18 0.52
N LEU A 69 -5.79 2.63 0.25
CA LEU A 69 -5.01 2.96 -0.93
C LEU A 69 -4.97 1.77 -1.88
N LEU A 70 -5.11 2.02 -3.19
CA LEU A 70 -4.84 1.00 -4.21
C LEU A 70 -3.39 0.45 -4.08
N GLY A 71 -3.18 -0.76 -4.60
CA GLY A 71 -1.94 -1.53 -4.52
C GLY A 71 -1.76 -2.29 -3.19
N GLY A 72 -2.65 -2.06 -2.21
CA GLY A 72 -2.73 -2.78 -0.95
C GLY A 72 -1.41 -2.83 -0.17
N THR A 73 -1.20 -3.89 0.61
CA THR A 73 0.02 -4.05 1.43
C THR A 73 1.28 -4.10 0.58
N CYS A 74 1.27 -4.78 -0.57
CA CYS A 74 2.46 -4.99 -1.39
C CYS A 74 3.12 -3.67 -1.78
N LEU A 75 2.33 -2.74 -2.32
CA LEU A 75 2.79 -1.41 -2.72
C LEU A 75 3.08 -0.52 -1.52
N ASN A 76 2.16 -0.48 -0.56
CA ASN A 76 2.15 0.60 0.43
C ASN A 76 3.05 0.31 1.64
N THR A 77 3.03 -0.91 2.17
CA THR A 77 3.55 -1.26 3.51
C THR A 77 4.13 -2.68 3.58
N GLY A 78 4.62 -3.21 2.46
CA GLY A 78 4.99 -4.61 2.32
C GLY A 78 6.20 -4.79 1.41
N CYS A 79 6.05 -5.63 0.37
CA CYS A 79 7.14 -6.10 -0.47
C CYS A 79 7.94 -4.97 -1.13
N LEU A 80 7.27 -3.93 -1.66
CA LEU A 80 7.98 -2.83 -2.34
C LEU A 80 8.87 -2.02 -1.39
N PRO A 81 8.35 -1.46 -0.28
CA PRO A 81 9.20 -0.72 0.65
C PRO A 81 10.27 -1.62 1.31
N SER A 82 9.93 -2.87 1.69
CA SER A 82 10.88 -3.78 2.32
C SER A 82 12.04 -4.16 1.40
N ASN A 83 11.77 -4.60 0.17
CA ASN A 83 12.81 -5.00 -0.77
C ASN A 83 13.70 -3.82 -1.17
N THR A 84 13.13 -2.61 -1.24
CA THR A 84 13.90 -1.40 -1.52
C THR A 84 14.93 -1.13 -0.42
N LEU A 85 14.53 -1.25 0.85
CA LEU A 85 15.42 -1.09 2.00
C LEU A 85 16.40 -2.25 2.14
N ILE A 86 15.99 -3.49 1.88
CA ILE A 86 16.89 -4.67 1.88
C ILE A 86 18.00 -4.49 0.84
N ARG A 87 17.71 -3.94 -0.34
CA ARG A 87 18.75 -3.67 -1.34
C ARG A 87 19.74 -2.60 -0.84
N THR A 88 19.23 -1.52 -0.25
CA THR A 88 20.08 -0.46 0.33
C THR A 88 20.94 -1.01 1.47
N SER A 89 20.38 -1.85 2.36
CA SER A 89 21.13 -2.42 3.48
C SER A 89 22.22 -3.38 3.03
N ARG A 90 21.96 -4.19 2.00
CA ARG A 90 22.98 -5.05 1.37
C ARG A 90 24.16 -4.25 0.83
N LEU A 91 23.90 -3.11 0.20
CA LEU A 91 24.97 -2.21 -0.27
C LEU A 91 25.86 -1.73 0.89
N TYR A 92 25.26 -1.27 1.99
CA TYR A 92 26.04 -0.83 3.16
C TYR A 92 26.82 -1.97 3.81
N ALA A 93 26.25 -3.19 3.84
CA ALA A 93 26.97 -4.38 4.29
C ALA A 93 28.16 -4.70 3.39
N GLU A 94 27.97 -4.70 2.06
CA GLU A 94 29.05 -4.88 1.07
C GLU A 94 30.17 -3.85 1.23
N MET A 95 29.83 -2.56 1.45
CA MET A 95 30.83 -1.51 1.70
C MET A 95 31.66 -1.77 2.97
N ARG A 96 31.00 -2.17 4.06
CA ARG A 96 31.66 -2.50 5.34
C ARG A 96 32.57 -3.71 5.20
N ASP A 97 32.14 -4.69 4.42
CA ASP A 97 32.78 -5.99 4.28
C ASP A 97 33.64 -6.11 3.02
N ALA A 98 33.91 -4.99 2.33
CA ALA A 98 34.65 -4.90 1.07
C ALA A 98 36.02 -5.61 1.07
N ARG A 99 36.69 -5.67 2.25
CA ARG A 99 37.98 -6.35 2.42
C ARG A 99 37.93 -7.85 2.09
N HIS A 100 36.77 -8.51 2.28
CA HIS A 100 36.59 -9.92 1.95
C HIS A 100 36.63 -10.17 0.44
N TYR A 101 36.44 -9.11 -0.35
CA TYR A 101 36.51 -9.11 -1.81
C TYR A 101 37.81 -8.50 -2.33
N GLY A 102 38.81 -8.29 -1.46
CA GLY A 102 40.08 -7.64 -1.84
C GLY A 102 39.96 -6.15 -2.13
N ALA A 103 38.84 -5.50 -1.78
CA ALA A 103 38.60 -4.08 -1.99
C ALA A 103 38.71 -3.27 -0.69
N CYS A 104 39.04 -1.99 -0.81
CA CYS A 104 39.02 -1.03 0.29
C CYS A 104 37.74 -0.19 0.22
N GLY A 105 36.82 -0.42 1.17
CA GLY A 105 35.62 0.39 1.34
C GLY A 105 35.85 1.63 2.21
N PRO A 106 34.93 2.61 2.19
CA PRO A 106 35.02 3.81 3.03
C PRO A 106 35.00 3.46 4.53
N ARG A 107 35.74 4.22 5.33
CA ARG A 107 35.79 4.06 6.79
C ARG A 107 35.74 5.44 7.48
N PRO A 108 34.75 5.72 8.36
CA PRO A 108 33.61 4.86 8.70
C PRO A 108 32.57 4.79 7.56
N VAL A 109 31.82 3.68 7.48
CA VAL A 109 30.62 3.61 6.64
C VAL A 109 29.50 4.37 7.34
N GLN A 110 29.16 5.56 6.83
CA GLN A 110 28.07 6.37 7.35
C GLN A 110 26.76 6.05 6.62
N VAL A 111 25.74 5.61 7.37
CA VAL A 111 24.41 5.34 6.81
C VAL A 111 23.60 6.62 6.79
N ASP A 112 23.19 7.04 5.60
CA ASP A 112 22.22 8.12 5.43
C ASP A 112 20.82 7.52 5.38
N PHE A 113 20.19 7.46 6.55
CA PHE A 113 18.86 6.87 6.68
C PHE A 113 17.78 7.70 5.99
N ALA A 114 17.88 9.03 6.04
CA ALA A 114 16.93 9.91 5.39
C ALA A 114 16.94 9.69 3.87
N ALA A 115 18.13 9.62 3.26
CA ALA A 115 18.28 9.33 1.84
C ALA A 115 17.79 7.91 1.48
N ALA A 116 18.04 6.91 2.34
CA ALA A 116 17.53 5.56 2.12
C ALA A 116 15.99 5.50 2.12
N MET A 117 15.35 6.21 3.04
CA MET A 117 13.89 6.30 3.15
C MET A 117 13.28 7.13 2.03
N GLU A 118 13.92 8.23 1.61
CA GLU A 118 13.51 9.00 0.44
C GLU A 118 13.60 8.16 -0.83
N ARG A 119 14.70 7.42 -1.04
CA ARG A 119 14.83 6.47 -2.16
C ARG A 119 13.69 5.45 -2.17
N MET A 120 13.30 4.95 -1.00
CA MET A 120 12.16 4.05 -0.88
C MET A 120 10.84 4.72 -1.28
N ARG A 121 10.56 5.94 -0.81
CA ARG A 121 9.35 6.68 -1.20
C ARG A 121 9.32 6.98 -2.69
N ARG A 122 10.46 7.37 -3.28
CA ARG A 122 10.61 7.60 -4.72
C ARG A 122 10.28 6.36 -5.56
N ILE A 123 10.83 5.20 -5.22
CA ILE A 123 10.56 3.95 -5.96
C ILE A 123 9.11 3.53 -5.79
N ARG A 124 8.57 3.61 -4.57
CA ARG A 124 7.16 3.32 -4.29
C ARG A 124 6.23 4.23 -5.11
N SER A 125 6.54 5.52 -5.16
CA SER A 125 5.80 6.51 -5.94
C SER A 125 5.84 6.23 -7.44
N HIS A 126 7.01 5.94 -7.99
CA HIS A 126 7.16 5.58 -9.40
C HIS A 126 6.30 4.36 -9.79
N LEU A 127 6.34 3.29 -8.98
CA LEU A 127 5.60 2.05 -9.25
C LEU A 127 4.09 2.18 -8.97
N SER A 128 3.66 3.15 -8.17
CA SER A 128 2.24 3.36 -7.88
C SER A 128 1.40 3.74 -9.10
N GLY A 129 2.03 4.15 -10.21
CA GLY A 129 1.35 4.41 -11.47
C GLY A 129 0.68 3.16 -12.08
N GLU A 130 1.23 1.97 -11.84
CA GLU A 130 0.68 0.70 -12.33
C GLU A 130 -0.63 0.33 -11.63
N ASP A 131 -0.77 0.68 -10.35
CA ASP A 131 -1.99 0.46 -9.57
C ASP A 131 -2.91 1.70 -9.57
N SER A 132 -2.68 2.67 -10.46
CA SER A 132 -3.36 3.97 -10.37
C SER A 132 -4.84 3.89 -10.75
N VAL A 133 -5.66 4.70 -10.07
CA VAL A 133 -7.10 4.81 -10.37
C VAL A 133 -7.32 5.15 -11.85
N ARG A 134 -6.53 6.10 -12.39
CA ARG A 134 -6.61 6.53 -13.79
C ARG A 134 -6.39 5.37 -14.78
N ARG A 135 -5.44 4.47 -14.49
CA ARG A 135 -5.17 3.33 -15.36
C ARG A 135 -6.32 2.33 -15.33
N LEU A 136 -6.79 1.99 -14.12
CA LEU A 136 -7.91 1.06 -13.94
C LEU A 136 -9.18 1.56 -14.62
N THR A 137 -9.49 2.84 -14.50
CA THR A 137 -10.68 3.42 -15.14
C THR A 137 -10.54 3.51 -16.66
N ALA A 138 -9.33 3.77 -17.18
CA ALA A 138 -9.06 3.68 -18.62
C ALA A 138 -9.26 2.26 -19.19
N MET A 139 -9.15 1.23 -18.35
CA MET A 139 -9.45 -0.17 -18.70
C MET A 139 -10.94 -0.52 -18.55
N GLY A 140 -11.79 0.41 -18.11
CA GLY A 140 -13.23 0.17 -17.92
C GLY A 140 -13.61 -0.42 -16.56
N VAL A 141 -12.72 -0.35 -15.56
CA VAL A 141 -13.03 -0.74 -14.18
C VAL A 141 -13.65 0.45 -13.44
N ASP A 142 -14.82 0.26 -12.84
CA ASP A 142 -15.39 1.23 -11.92
C ASP A 142 -14.70 1.09 -10.55
N VAL A 143 -13.98 2.12 -10.12
CA VAL A 143 -13.26 2.12 -8.84
C VAL A 143 -14.04 2.89 -7.80
N PHE A 144 -14.43 2.19 -6.73
CA PHE A 144 -15.12 2.76 -5.58
C PHE A 144 -14.20 2.81 -4.37
N PHE A 145 -14.12 3.97 -3.73
CA PHE A 145 -13.50 4.11 -2.43
C PHE A 145 -14.54 4.07 -1.31
N GLY A 146 -14.31 3.22 -0.32
CA GLY A 146 -15.15 3.11 0.88
C GLY A 146 -15.16 1.71 1.50
N PRO A 147 -15.73 1.59 2.71
CA PRO A 147 -15.93 0.29 3.33
C PRO A 147 -17.00 -0.51 2.60
N ALA A 148 -16.68 -1.75 2.20
CA ALA A 148 -17.62 -2.67 1.59
C ALA A 148 -18.33 -3.53 2.65
N ARG A 149 -19.64 -3.73 2.50
CA ARG A 149 -20.41 -4.70 3.31
C ARG A 149 -21.39 -5.45 2.42
N PHE A 150 -21.34 -6.78 2.41
CA PHE A 150 -22.39 -7.58 1.78
C PHE A 150 -23.72 -7.35 2.50
N SER A 151 -24.73 -6.91 1.75
CA SER A 151 -26.09 -6.66 2.24
C SER A 151 -27.08 -7.75 1.79
N GLY A 152 -26.63 -8.67 0.93
CA GLY A 152 -27.38 -9.82 0.45
C GLY A 152 -26.49 -10.81 -0.30
N THR A 153 -27.10 -11.77 -0.98
CA THR A 153 -26.39 -12.78 -1.78
C THR A 153 -25.86 -12.24 -3.12
N ASP A 154 -26.50 -11.21 -3.66
CA ASP A 154 -26.17 -10.53 -4.93
C ASP A 154 -26.02 -9.01 -4.77
N THR A 155 -25.90 -8.52 -3.53
CA THR A 155 -25.82 -7.08 -3.21
C THR A 155 -24.76 -6.77 -2.14
N LEU A 156 -24.07 -5.64 -2.32
CA LEU A 156 -23.16 -5.07 -1.32
C LEU A 156 -23.29 -3.55 -1.29
N THR A 157 -22.96 -2.93 -0.16
CA THR A 157 -22.91 -1.48 -0.01
C THR A 157 -21.47 -0.97 0.03
N VAL A 158 -21.25 0.23 -0.50
CA VAL A 158 -19.99 0.99 -0.41
C VAL A 158 -20.34 2.42 0.00
N GLY A 159 -20.11 2.77 1.26
CA GLY A 159 -20.70 4.00 1.79
C GLY A 159 -22.23 3.95 1.68
N GLU A 160 -22.82 4.94 1.01
CA GLU A 160 -24.26 5.04 0.75
C GLU A 160 -24.70 4.30 -0.53
N ASP A 161 -23.76 3.92 -1.39
CA ASP A 161 -24.06 3.27 -2.66
C ASP A 161 -24.38 1.79 -2.46
N THR A 162 -25.38 1.28 -3.19
CA THR A 162 -25.70 -0.15 -3.25
C THR A 162 -25.34 -0.70 -4.63
N LEU A 163 -24.49 -1.71 -4.66
CA LEU A 163 -24.02 -2.37 -5.87
C LEU A 163 -24.66 -3.75 -5.98
N ARG A 164 -25.29 -4.04 -7.12
CA ARG A 164 -25.77 -5.38 -7.49
C ARG A 164 -24.71 -6.11 -8.31
N PHE A 165 -24.55 -7.41 -8.09
CA PHE A 165 -23.53 -8.19 -8.79
C PHE A 165 -23.93 -9.64 -9.08
N ARG A 166 -23.27 -10.26 -10.07
CA ARG A 166 -23.44 -11.70 -10.37
C ARG A 166 -22.43 -12.59 -9.65
N LYS A 167 -21.19 -12.11 -9.51
CA LYS A 167 -20.09 -12.81 -8.83
C LYS A 167 -19.31 -11.81 -7.98
N ALA A 168 -18.69 -12.33 -6.92
CA ALA A 168 -17.85 -11.55 -6.03
C ALA A 168 -16.49 -12.24 -5.81
N ILE A 169 -15.43 -11.44 -5.74
CA ILE A 169 -14.12 -11.85 -5.23
C ILE A 169 -13.85 -11.09 -3.92
N ILE A 170 -13.45 -11.82 -2.88
CA ILE A 170 -13.01 -11.24 -1.61
C ILE A 170 -11.48 -11.26 -1.60
N ALA A 171 -10.87 -10.09 -1.78
CA ALA A 171 -9.43 -9.87 -1.84
C ALA A 171 -8.96 -8.87 -0.76
N THR A 172 -9.56 -8.96 0.44
CA THR A 172 -9.40 -7.97 1.53
C THR A 172 -8.04 -7.99 2.22
N GLY A 173 -7.19 -8.96 1.90
CA GLY A 173 -5.83 -9.08 2.43
C GLY A 173 -5.80 -9.39 3.93
N ALA A 174 -4.74 -8.94 4.59
CA ALA A 174 -4.51 -9.15 6.02
C ALA A 174 -3.99 -7.87 6.68
N ARG A 175 -3.93 -7.87 8.01
CA ARG A 175 -3.40 -6.77 8.83
C ARG A 175 -2.45 -7.31 9.90
N PRO A 176 -1.45 -6.53 10.35
CA PRO A 176 -0.59 -6.96 11.43
C PRO A 176 -1.41 -7.27 12.68
N HIS A 177 -1.08 -8.38 13.34
CA HIS A 177 -1.63 -8.75 14.64
C HIS A 177 -0.67 -8.29 15.73
N VAL A 178 -1.14 -7.42 16.62
CA VAL A 178 -0.37 -6.98 17.80
C VAL A 178 -0.89 -7.77 19.01
N PRO A 179 -0.05 -8.59 19.67
CA PRO A 179 -0.50 -9.40 20.79
C PRO A 179 -0.82 -8.54 22.02
N SER A 180 -1.76 -9.00 22.86
CA SER A 180 -2.18 -8.33 24.10
C SER A 180 -1.15 -8.51 25.23
N ILE A 181 0.07 -7.99 25.02
CA ILE A 181 1.14 -7.98 26.00
C ILE A 181 1.10 -6.63 26.73
N PRO A 182 0.99 -6.61 28.08
CA PRO A 182 1.02 -5.36 28.84
C PRO A 182 2.26 -4.51 28.52
N GLY A 183 2.07 -3.23 28.20
CA GLY A 183 3.16 -2.29 27.90
C GLY A 183 3.61 -2.26 26.43
N LEU A 184 3.19 -3.21 25.58
CA LEU A 184 3.68 -3.29 24.19
C LEU A 184 3.20 -2.12 23.32
N ASN A 185 1.93 -1.75 23.43
CA ASN A 185 1.37 -0.63 22.66
C ASN A 185 1.91 0.70 23.19
N GLU A 186 2.03 0.82 24.51
CA GLU A 186 2.54 2.01 25.19
C GLU A 186 4.01 2.27 24.84
N ALA A 187 4.78 1.21 24.57
CA ALA A 187 6.16 1.31 24.12
C ALA A 187 6.32 1.81 22.66
N GLY A 188 5.22 1.97 21.90
CA GLY A 188 5.28 2.44 20.51
C GLY A 188 5.73 1.34 19.54
N CYS A 189 5.20 0.13 19.68
CA CYS A 189 5.60 -1.00 18.83
C CYS A 189 5.44 -0.69 17.33
N LEU A 190 6.46 -1.06 16.55
CA LEU A 190 6.44 -0.94 15.10
C LEU A 190 5.89 -2.22 14.48
N THR A 191 5.13 -2.05 13.41
CA THR A 191 4.63 -3.11 12.54
C THR A 191 5.02 -2.79 11.11
N ASN A 192 4.80 -3.73 10.18
CA ASN A 192 4.99 -3.44 8.76
C ASN A 192 4.13 -2.24 8.28
N ALA A 193 3.04 -1.92 8.98
CA ALA A 193 2.16 -0.81 8.63
C ALA A 193 2.75 0.58 8.93
N ASN A 194 3.71 0.70 9.85
CA ASN A 194 4.24 2.00 10.29
C ASN A 194 5.79 2.12 10.25
N VAL A 195 6.52 1.00 10.19
CA VAL A 195 8.00 1.01 10.17
C VAL A 195 8.58 1.79 8.98
N PHE A 196 7.87 1.79 7.85
CA PHE A 196 8.30 2.49 6.64
C PHE A 196 8.03 4.00 6.66
N ASN A 197 7.49 4.52 7.76
CA ASN A 197 7.24 5.95 7.96
C ASN A 197 8.36 6.62 8.77
N LEU A 198 9.29 5.85 9.33
CA LEU A 198 10.41 6.39 10.09
C LEU A 198 11.23 7.37 9.25
N THR A 199 11.53 8.52 9.84
CA THR A 199 12.40 9.56 9.25
C THR A 199 13.82 9.52 9.83
N GLU A 200 13.97 8.90 10.99
CA GLU A 200 15.23 8.78 11.72
C GLU A 200 15.54 7.31 11.98
N LEU A 201 16.84 6.98 11.94
CA LEU A 201 17.32 5.64 12.24
C LEU A 201 17.16 5.37 13.75
N PRO A 202 16.42 4.33 14.16
CA PRO A 202 16.34 3.95 15.56
C PRO A 202 17.73 3.61 16.12
N ARG A 203 18.01 4.09 17.33
CA ARG A 203 19.31 3.83 17.99
C ARG A 203 19.49 2.37 18.40
N ARG A 204 18.38 1.67 18.68
CA ARG A 204 18.27 0.26 19.11
C ARG A 204 16.93 -0.31 18.71
#